data_AF-A0A6A3JSD5-F1
#
_entry.id   AF-A0A6A3JSD5-F1
#
_cell.length_a   1.000
_cell.length_b   1.000
_cell.length_c   1.000
_cell.angle_alpha   90.00
_cell.angle_beta   90.00
_cell.angle_gamma   90.00
#
_symmetry.space_group_name_H-M   'P 1'
#
loop_
_entity.id
_entity.type
_entity.pdbx_description
1 polymer ?
#
loop_
_entity_poly.entity_id
_entity_poly.type
_entity_poly.pdbx_seq_one_letter_code
_entity_poly.pdbx_strand_id
1 'polypeptide(L)'
;MVRNEELGPELPVPRPLLAVRLVLAAYSIHDSHIVDTTSVFVDSAVEMAFCEACKLNSVALLERIWNGSHPETSPSPADLGPGNGPKWSRRHYLRTDKHYNRFQFQGAIVEAAKHQELEKAMEMVQWLYDHFHGCIVPFGAVSAAASHGHLEILKFFKKHEISGKLGDDRDEIEAEWGNVVRWGRRDVEAAAENNHFDIFCQDDAGIGDTAESLLSERRFFMADAIIGGQLVALEWLLDNGYDAGDNHRNWVILAALQTNRLDILDWLIETKVVEAGRILNVAAEEGRLDVAKDFYACYWHKICAQHDYPLEPQELWVSQRETLWITSDTMISAVWYLYASKEIRDMRNAVDDSPTENIYDWLVEHHSF
;
A
#
# COMPACT_ATOMS: atom_id res chain seq x y z
N MET A 1 -50.44 34.61 18.40
CA MET A 1 -49.25 34.37 19.24
C MET A 1 -48.80 32.94 18.99
N VAL A 2 -48.03 32.75 17.91
CA VAL A 2 -47.31 31.50 17.69
C VAL A 2 -46.25 31.47 18.79
N ARG A 3 -46.31 30.47 19.66
CA ARG A 3 -45.27 30.25 20.66
C ARG A 3 -43.96 30.15 19.89
N ASN A 4 -43.02 31.04 20.21
CA ASN A 4 -41.61 30.86 19.86
C ASN A 4 -41.24 29.49 20.41
N GLU A 5 -41.30 28.47 19.55
CA GLU A 5 -40.57 27.23 19.76
C GLU A 5 -39.14 27.67 20.01
N GLU A 6 -38.66 27.33 21.19
CA GLU A 6 -37.32 27.64 21.68
C GLU A 6 -36.35 27.36 20.53
N LEU A 7 -35.83 28.43 19.92
CA LEU A 7 -34.70 28.31 19.02
C LEU A 7 -33.65 27.59 19.86
N GLY A 8 -33.35 26.34 19.49
CA GLY A 8 -32.14 25.67 19.96
C GLY A 8 -30.95 26.64 19.76
N PRO A 9 -29.85 26.46 20.52
CA PRO A 9 -28.73 27.39 20.48
C PRO A 9 -28.42 27.79 19.03
N GLU A 10 -28.42 29.09 18.73
CA GLU A 10 -28.19 29.55 17.36
C GLU A 10 -26.89 28.93 16.84
N LEU A 11 -26.96 28.32 15.65
CA LEU A 11 -25.80 27.71 15.01
C LEU A 11 -24.68 28.76 14.91
N PRO A 12 -23.43 28.43 15.28
CA PRO A 12 -22.35 29.39 15.17
C PRO A 12 -22.19 29.85 13.72
N VAL A 13 -22.15 31.17 13.53
CA VAL A 13 -22.05 31.77 12.19
C VAL A 13 -20.56 31.84 11.80
N PRO A 14 -20.10 31.08 10.78
CA PRO A 14 -18.73 31.21 10.31
C PRO A 14 -18.52 32.56 9.65
N ARG A 15 -17.26 32.99 9.50
CA ARG A 15 -16.91 34.27 8.84
C ARG A 15 -17.64 34.39 7.49
N PRO A 16 -18.16 35.57 7.11
CA PRO A 16 -18.92 35.71 5.88
C PRO A 16 -18.11 35.36 4.63
N LEU A 17 -18.76 34.73 3.65
CA LEU A 17 -18.17 34.41 2.36
C LEU A 17 -17.71 35.69 1.65
N LEU A 18 -16.47 35.69 1.17
CA LEU A 18 -15.91 36.82 0.42
C LEU A 18 -16.77 37.17 -0.80
N ALA A 19 -17.26 36.15 -1.51
CA ALA A 19 -18.14 36.34 -2.67
C ALA A 19 -19.42 37.11 -2.30
N VAL A 20 -20.08 36.77 -1.19
CA VAL A 20 -21.28 37.48 -0.71
C VAL A 20 -20.94 38.92 -0.34
N ARG A 21 -19.82 39.15 0.36
CA ARG A 21 -19.36 40.51 0.70
C ARG A 21 -19.13 41.36 -0.55
N LEU A 22 -18.46 40.81 -1.56
CA LEU A 22 -18.15 41.54 -2.80
C LEU A 22 -19.42 41.85 -3.60
N VAL A 23 -20.34 40.89 -3.72
CA VAL A 23 -21.60 41.09 -4.44
C VAL A 23 -22.45 42.14 -3.73
N LEU A 24 -22.68 42.01 -2.42
CA LEU A 24 -23.48 42.99 -1.68
C LEU A 24 -22.83 44.38 -1.66
N ALA A 25 -21.51 44.47 -1.54
CA ALA A 25 -20.78 45.73 -1.64
C ALA A 25 -20.95 46.40 -3.03
N ALA A 26 -21.01 45.62 -4.12
CA ALA A 26 -21.27 46.15 -5.46
C ALA A 26 -22.67 46.79 -5.58
N TYR A 27 -23.63 46.35 -4.77
CA TYR A 27 -24.97 46.96 -4.65
C TYR A 27 -25.07 48.00 -3.53
N SER A 28 -23.94 48.46 -2.95
CA SER A 28 -23.89 49.41 -1.82
C SER A 28 -24.59 48.92 -0.55
N ILE A 29 -24.70 47.60 -0.37
CA ILE A 29 -25.23 46.97 0.84
C ILE A 29 -24.04 46.62 1.75
N HIS A 30 -23.93 47.32 2.88
CA HIS A 30 -22.85 47.14 3.87
C HIS A 30 -23.35 46.68 5.25
N ASP A 31 -24.65 46.45 5.39
CA ASP A 31 -25.25 45.97 6.62
C ASP A 31 -24.70 44.58 6.98
N SER A 32 -24.06 44.47 8.15
CA SER A 32 -23.41 43.23 8.58
C SER A 32 -24.42 42.09 8.73
N HIS A 33 -25.62 42.36 9.25
CA HIS A 33 -26.64 41.34 9.44
C HIS A 33 -27.12 40.77 8.09
N ILE A 34 -27.30 41.63 7.07
CA ILE A 34 -27.66 41.16 5.71
C ILE A 34 -26.54 40.32 5.11
N VAL A 35 -25.29 40.77 5.26
CA VAL A 35 -24.10 40.03 4.78
C VAL A 35 -24.00 38.67 5.46
N ASP A 36 -24.16 38.61 6.78
CA ASP A 36 -24.04 37.38 7.57
C ASP A 36 -25.18 36.41 7.23
N THR A 37 -26.42 36.90 7.18
CA THR A 37 -27.61 36.07 6.87
C THR A 37 -27.53 35.52 5.44
N THR A 38 -27.15 36.35 4.47
CA THR A 38 -26.97 35.91 3.08
C THR A 38 -25.82 34.93 2.97
N SER A 39 -24.73 35.15 3.71
CA SER A 39 -23.61 34.22 3.74
C SER A 39 -24.02 32.87 4.31
N VAL A 40 -24.74 32.82 5.42
CA VAL A 40 -25.22 31.56 6.00
C VAL A 40 -26.16 30.84 5.04
N PHE A 41 -27.04 31.57 4.36
CA PHE A 41 -28.00 31.00 3.42
C PHE A 41 -27.33 30.35 2.19
N VAL A 42 -26.26 30.96 1.66
CA VAL A 42 -25.58 30.46 0.45
C VAL A 42 -24.46 29.47 0.79
N ASP A 43 -24.01 29.40 2.03
CA ASP A 43 -22.93 28.53 2.46
C ASP A 43 -23.36 27.06 2.51
N SER A 44 -23.19 26.34 1.41
CA SER A 44 -23.43 24.89 1.33
C SER A 44 -22.26 24.05 1.84
N ALA A 45 -21.09 24.65 2.08
CA ALA A 45 -19.86 23.92 2.40
C ALA A 45 -19.95 23.15 3.72
N VAL A 46 -20.57 23.79 4.69
CA VAL A 46 -20.93 23.28 6.02
C VAL A 46 -21.88 22.08 6.09
N GLU A 47 -22.63 21.80 5.02
CA GLU A 47 -23.46 20.58 4.91
C GLU A 47 -22.75 19.49 4.10
N MET A 48 -21.51 19.73 3.66
CA MET A 48 -20.66 18.74 3.01
C MET A 48 -20.24 17.69 4.04
N ALA A 49 -20.09 16.44 3.58
CA ALA A 49 -19.44 15.43 4.42
C ALA A 49 -17.98 15.84 4.66
N PHE A 50 -17.50 15.66 5.88
CA PHE A 50 -16.18 16.15 6.29
C PHE A 50 -15.07 15.49 5.47
N CYS A 51 -15.21 14.18 5.21
CA CYS A 51 -14.30 13.44 4.33
C CYS A 51 -14.24 13.96 2.89
N GLU A 52 -15.35 14.44 2.32
CA GLU A 52 -15.36 15.03 0.97
C GLU A 52 -14.66 16.39 0.96
N ALA A 53 -14.78 17.17 2.04
CA ALA A 53 -14.04 18.42 2.19
C ALA A 53 -12.52 18.18 2.27
N CYS A 54 -12.09 17.06 2.87
CA CYS A 54 -10.67 16.69 2.92
C CYS A 54 -10.07 16.44 1.53
N LYS A 55 -10.85 15.94 0.56
CA LYS A 55 -10.39 15.75 -0.83
C LYS A 55 -10.04 17.07 -1.53
N LEU A 56 -10.65 18.16 -1.10
CA LEU A 56 -10.37 19.50 -1.63
C LEU A 56 -9.10 20.12 -1.03
N ASN A 57 -8.49 19.44 -0.05
CA ASN A 57 -7.20 19.78 0.54
C ASN A 57 -7.11 21.25 0.96
N SER A 58 -8.12 21.71 1.69
CA SER A 58 -8.27 23.10 2.11
C SER A 58 -8.55 23.17 3.59
N VAL A 59 -7.52 23.47 4.39
CA VAL A 59 -7.67 23.68 5.83
C VAL A 59 -8.67 24.79 6.14
N ALA A 60 -8.68 25.87 5.35
CA ALA A 60 -9.65 26.95 5.50
C ALA A 60 -11.12 26.48 5.32
N LEU A 61 -11.35 25.50 4.43
CA LEU A 61 -12.65 24.86 4.28
C LEU A 61 -13.00 23.99 5.50
N LEU A 62 -12.03 23.22 6.00
CA LEU A 62 -12.20 22.41 7.20
C LEU A 62 -12.53 23.26 8.43
N GLU A 63 -11.78 24.35 8.65
CA GLU A 63 -12.04 25.34 9.69
C GLU A 63 -13.44 25.93 9.54
N ARG A 64 -13.89 26.21 8.31
CA ARG A 64 -15.23 26.75 8.07
C ARG A 64 -16.32 25.76 8.49
N ILE A 65 -16.18 24.49 8.11
CA ILE A 65 -17.13 23.42 8.46
C ILE A 65 -17.12 23.18 9.98
N TRP A 66 -15.92 23.14 10.58
CA TRP A 66 -15.74 22.93 12.01
C TRP A 66 -16.36 24.07 12.83
N ASN A 67 -16.03 25.31 12.50
CA ASN A 67 -16.56 26.50 13.18
C ASN A 67 -18.07 26.67 12.95
N GLY A 68 -18.60 26.19 11.83
CA GLY A 68 -20.03 26.18 11.56
C GLY A 68 -20.82 25.04 12.24
N SER A 69 -20.15 24.11 12.92
CA SER A 69 -20.80 23.00 13.62
C SER A 69 -21.15 23.41 15.06
N HIS A 70 -22.01 22.66 15.75
CA HIS A 70 -22.28 22.88 17.19
C HIS A 70 -21.06 22.51 18.04
N PRO A 71 -20.77 23.24 19.14
CA PRO A 71 -19.68 22.88 20.04
C PRO A 71 -19.98 21.55 20.76
N GLU A 72 -18.92 20.83 21.12
CA GLU A 72 -18.95 19.52 21.82
C GLU A 72 -19.73 19.58 23.14
N THR A 73 -19.85 20.76 23.75
CA THR A 73 -20.65 21.00 24.96
C THR A 73 -22.17 20.92 24.72
N SER A 74 -22.61 20.90 23.47
CA SER A 74 -24.03 20.80 23.13
C SER A 74 -24.48 19.34 23.22
N PRO A 75 -25.70 19.05 23.71
CA PRO A 75 -26.17 17.67 23.81
C PRO A 75 -26.25 17.02 22.43
N SER A 76 -25.75 15.79 22.31
CA SER A 76 -25.93 15.03 21.08
C SER A 76 -27.43 14.81 20.84
N PRO A 77 -27.95 15.07 19.63
CA PRO A 77 -29.35 14.75 19.34
C PRO A 77 -29.63 13.24 19.45
N ALA A 78 -28.60 12.38 19.41
CA ALA A 78 -28.73 10.96 19.71
C ALA A 78 -29.02 10.67 21.19
N ASP A 79 -28.46 11.46 22.11
CA ASP A 79 -28.64 11.26 23.57
C ASP A 79 -30.02 11.75 24.05
N LEU A 80 -30.60 12.73 23.35
CA LEU A 80 -31.92 13.28 23.69
C LEU A 80 -33.08 12.32 23.36
N GLY A 81 -32.83 11.32 22.54
CA GLY A 81 -33.84 10.37 22.07
C GLY A 81 -34.75 10.92 20.96
N PRO A 82 -35.54 10.04 20.32
CA PRO A 82 -36.33 10.39 19.14
C PRO A 82 -37.40 11.44 19.46
N GLY A 83 -37.40 12.55 18.70
CA GLY A 83 -38.39 13.62 18.80
C GLY A 83 -38.09 14.70 19.84
N ASN A 84 -37.04 14.54 20.66
CA ASN A 84 -36.67 15.51 21.71
C ASN A 84 -35.44 16.35 21.35
N GLY A 85 -34.75 16.03 20.27
CA GLY A 85 -33.58 16.77 19.76
C GLY A 85 -33.88 17.57 18.49
N PRO A 86 -32.97 18.49 18.11
CA PRO A 86 -33.07 19.19 16.83
C PRO A 86 -33.04 18.21 15.65
N LYS A 87 -33.59 18.62 14.51
CA LYS A 87 -33.57 17.80 13.28
C LYS A 87 -32.13 17.46 12.89
N TRP A 88 -31.93 16.27 12.35
CA TRP A 88 -30.63 15.80 11.90
C TRP A 88 -30.01 16.76 10.88
N SER A 89 -28.76 17.14 11.11
CA SER A 89 -27.88 17.84 10.16
C SER A 89 -26.43 17.55 10.51
N ARG A 90 -25.52 17.66 9.53
CA ARG A 90 -24.10 17.33 9.73
C ARG A 90 -23.45 18.26 10.77
N ARG A 91 -23.82 19.54 10.75
CA ARG A 91 -23.35 20.56 11.70
C ARG A 91 -23.68 20.24 13.15
N HIS A 92 -24.85 19.65 13.40
CA HIS A 92 -25.23 19.28 14.76
C HIS A 92 -24.39 18.08 15.21
N TYR A 93 -24.27 17.05 14.38
CA TYR A 93 -23.67 15.79 14.80
C TYR A 93 -22.14 15.76 14.78
N LEU A 94 -21.46 16.57 13.95
CA LEU A 94 -19.99 16.47 13.72
C LEU A 94 -19.17 16.46 15.00
N ARG A 95 -19.55 17.30 15.98
CA ARG A 95 -18.80 17.47 17.24
C ARG A 95 -19.58 17.03 18.47
N THR A 96 -20.89 16.87 18.39
CA THR A 96 -21.69 16.45 19.56
C THR A 96 -21.80 14.93 19.66
N ASP A 97 -21.82 14.22 18.53
CA ASP A 97 -22.00 12.76 18.51
C ASP A 97 -20.69 12.03 18.32
N LYS A 98 -20.28 11.25 19.33
CA LYS A 98 -19.00 10.52 19.33
C LYS A 98 -18.87 9.53 18.16
N HIS A 99 -19.96 8.88 17.74
CA HIS A 99 -19.89 7.87 16.69
C HIS A 99 -19.77 8.50 15.32
N TYR A 100 -20.56 9.54 15.06
CA TYR A 100 -20.48 10.30 13.83
C TYR A 100 -19.14 11.04 13.71
N ASN A 101 -18.64 11.63 14.80
CA ASN A 101 -17.32 12.26 14.85
C ASN A 101 -16.21 11.26 14.45
N ARG A 102 -16.17 10.09 15.09
CA ARG A 102 -15.20 9.02 14.77
C ARG A 102 -15.30 8.56 13.31
N PHE A 103 -16.51 8.39 12.80
CA PHE A 103 -16.74 8.00 11.40
C PHE A 103 -16.23 9.05 10.42
N GLN A 104 -16.47 10.34 10.67
CA GLN A 104 -15.96 11.42 9.84
C GLN A 104 -14.43 11.49 9.88
N PHE A 105 -13.82 11.35 11.05
CA PHE A 105 -12.36 11.31 11.20
C PHE A 105 -11.73 10.17 10.39
N GLN A 106 -12.26 8.95 10.50
CA GLN A 106 -11.73 7.79 9.80
C GLN A 106 -11.68 8.00 8.28
N GLY A 107 -12.74 8.57 7.70
CA GLY A 107 -12.74 8.90 6.28
C GLY A 107 -11.79 10.05 5.94
N ALA A 108 -11.78 11.10 6.77
CA ALA A 108 -10.98 12.30 6.55
C ALA A 108 -9.46 12.02 6.59
N ILE A 109 -8.99 11.25 7.58
CA ILE A 109 -7.56 10.95 7.75
C ILE A 109 -7.02 10.08 6.61
N VAL A 110 -7.85 9.17 6.06
CA VAL A 110 -7.51 8.38 4.89
C VAL A 110 -7.33 9.27 3.66
N GLU A 111 -8.28 10.18 3.41
CA GLU A 111 -8.19 11.09 2.26
C GLU A 111 -7.02 12.09 2.41
N ALA A 112 -6.72 12.55 3.63
CA ALA A 112 -5.56 13.38 3.91
C ALA A 112 -4.24 12.65 3.60
N ALA A 113 -4.11 11.39 4.05
CA ALA A 113 -2.91 10.58 3.84
C ALA A 113 -2.67 10.18 2.37
N LYS A 114 -3.72 10.16 1.53
CA LYS A 114 -3.61 9.88 0.09
C LYS A 114 -3.00 11.03 -0.72
N HIS A 115 -2.82 12.21 -0.13
CA HIS A 115 -2.33 13.35 -0.89
C HIS A 115 -0.86 13.14 -1.28
N GLN A 116 -0.54 13.35 -2.56
CA GLN A 116 0.80 13.08 -3.10
C GLN A 116 1.89 13.99 -2.51
N GLU A 117 1.56 15.25 -2.25
CA GLU A 117 2.51 16.20 -1.65
C GLU A 117 2.53 16.06 -0.12
N LEU A 118 3.71 15.72 0.44
CA LEU A 118 3.93 15.50 1.87
C LEU A 118 3.51 16.71 2.72
N GLU A 119 3.87 17.93 2.32
CA GLU A 119 3.60 19.14 3.10
C GLU A 119 2.11 19.34 3.33
N LYS A 120 1.31 19.21 2.27
CA LYS A 120 -0.15 19.36 2.35
C LYS A 120 -0.80 18.17 3.07
N ALA A 121 -0.32 16.95 2.82
CA ALA A 121 -0.78 15.77 3.55
C ALA A 121 -0.56 15.94 5.06
N MET A 122 0.64 16.39 5.46
CA MET A 122 1.01 16.65 6.85
C MET A 122 0.18 17.79 7.46
N GLU A 123 -0.04 18.89 6.74
CA GLU A 123 -0.87 20.01 7.20
C GLU A 123 -2.29 19.53 7.56
N MET A 124 -2.89 18.72 6.68
CA MET A 124 -4.22 18.15 6.91
C MET A 124 -4.24 17.13 8.06
N VAL A 125 -3.22 16.27 8.16
CA VAL A 125 -3.08 15.29 9.25
C VAL A 125 -2.95 15.98 10.60
N GLN A 126 -2.11 17.01 10.71
CA GLN A 126 -1.95 17.80 11.93
C GLN A 126 -3.26 18.47 12.33
N TRP A 127 -3.92 19.12 11.37
CA TRP A 127 -5.21 19.75 11.62
C TRP A 127 -6.23 18.74 12.14
N LEU A 128 -6.30 17.53 11.56
CA LEU A 128 -7.22 16.49 12.01
C LEU A 128 -6.89 16.02 13.44
N TYR A 129 -5.62 15.88 13.80
CA TYR A 129 -5.20 15.48 15.15
C TYR A 129 -5.46 16.56 16.20
N ASP A 130 -5.39 17.84 15.82
CA ASP A 130 -5.66 18.96 16.71
C ASP A 130 -7.15 19.10 17.06
N HIS A 131 -8.04 18.64 16.18
CA HIS A 131 -9.49 18.80 16.32
C HIS A 131 -10.23 17.52 16.71
N PHE A 132 -9.69 16.34 16.38
CA PHE A 132 -10.33 15.05 16.66
C PHE A 132 -9.53 14.26 17.69
N HIS A 133 -10.24 13.78 18.72
CA HIS A 133 -9.69 12.99 19.82
C HIS A 133 -10.54 11.74 20.07
N GLY A 134 -9.95 10.72 20.69
CA GLY A 134 -10.62 9.45 20.95
C GLY A 134 -11.03 8.72 19.65
N CYS A 135 -10.28 8.93 18.57
CA CYS A 135 -10.54 8.38 17.24
C CYS A 135 -9.53 7.30 16.85
N ILE A 136 -9.93 6.45 15.89
CA ILE A 136 -9.06 5.39 15.34
C ILE A 136 -8.51 5.87 14.00
N VAL A 137 -7.19 5.87 13.85
CA VAL A 137 -6.54 5.96 12.54
C VAL A 137 -6.57 4.56 11.92
N PRO A 138 -7.34 4.33 10.84
CA PRO A 138 -7.46 3.02 10.22
C PRO A 138 -6.20 2.66 9.43
N PHE A 139 -5.97 1.35 9.21
CA PHE A 139 -4.88 0.86 8.35
C PHE A 139 -4.89 1.51 6.96
N GLY A 140 -6.06 1.88 6.43
CA GLY A 140 -6.15 2.56 5.13
C GLY A 140 -5.43 3.92 5.08
N ALA A 141 -5.30 4.63 6.20
CA ALA A 141 -4.56 5.88 6.26
C ALA A 141 -3.05 5.63 6.38
N VAL A 142 -2.67 4.62 7.16
CA VAL A 142 -1.27 4.22 7.34
C VAL A 142 -0.71 3.65 6.02
N SER A 143 -1.42 2.72 5.39
CA SER A 143 -1.10 2.16 4.07
C SER A 143 -1.03 3.24 2.99
N ALA A 144 -1.92 4.24 3.00
CA ALA A 144 -1.84 5.36 2.05
C ALA A 144 -0.61 6.25 2.28
N ALA A 145 -0.24 6.53 3.53
CA ALA A 145 1.00 7.27 3.81
C ALA A 145 2.24 6.47 3.40
N ALA A 146 2.23 5.15 3.66
CA ALA A 146 3.29 4.22 3.30
C ALA A 146 3.47 4.10 1.78
N SER A 147 2.36 4.01 1.02
CA SER A 147 2.41 3.91 -0.44
C SER A 147 2.99 5.15 -1.13
N HIS A 148 2.91 6.32 -0.49
CA HIS A 148 3.49 7.56 -1.01
C HIS A 148 4.88 7.87 -0.43
N GLY A 149 5.42 7.00 0.42
CA GLY A 149 6.73 7.20 1.06
C GLY A 149 6.73 8.34 2.08
N HIS A 150 5.57 8.69 2.65
CA HIS A 150 5.41 9.77 3.62
C HIS A 150 5.89 9.37 5.02
N LEU A 151 7.18 9.08 5.16
CA LEU A 151 7.82 8.65 6.40
C LEU A 151 7.49 9.58 7.58
N GLU A 152 7.48 10.89 7.35
CA GLU A 152 7.21 11.87 8.41
C GLU A 152 5.79 11.74 8.98
N ILE A 153 4.80 11.36 8.16
CA ILE A 153 3.43 11.09 8.62
C ILE A 153 3.39 9.82 9.46
N LEU A 154 4.11 8.76 9.05
CA LEU A 154 4.18 7.52 9.82
C LEU A 154 4.89 7.73 11.17
N LYS A 155 5.98 8.51 11.20
CA LYS A 155 6.64 8.95 12.43
C LYS A 155 5.69 9.76 13.32
N PHE A 156 4.89 10.64 12.72
CA PHE A 156 3.88 11.41 13.45
C PHE A 156 2.82 10.49 14.07
N PHE A 157 2.27 9.54 13.31
CA PHE A 157 1.33 8.55 13.83
C PHE A 157 1.95 7.74 14.98
N LYS A 158 3.17 7.22 14.80
CA LYS A 158 3.86 6.43 15.83
C LYS A 158 4.12 7.24 17.11
N LYS A 159 4.50 8.51 16.97
CA LYS A 159 4.77 9.40 18.11
C LYS A 159 3.50 9.76 18.89
N HIS A 160 2.37 9.89 18.20
CA HIS A 160 1.10 10.34 18.76
C HIS A 160 0.10 9.19 18.97
N GLU A 161 0.53 7.94 18.81
CA GLU A 161 -0.31 6.78 19.08
C GLU A 161 -0.51 6.60 20.58
N ILE A 162 -1.73 6.28 20.98
CA ILE A 162 -2.02 5.83 22.33
C ILE A 162 -2.25 4.33 22.29
N SER A 163 -1.69 3.62 23.27
CA SER A 163 -1.93 2.20 23.49
C SER A 163 -3.39 1.97 23.89
N GLY A 164 -4.28 1.85 22.90
CA GLY A 164 -5.64 1.38 23.14
C GLY A 164 -5.61 -0.09 23.51
N LYS A 165 -6.32 -0.49 24.56
CA LYS A 165 -6.73 -1.90 24.69
C LYS A 165 -7.74 -2.16 23.59
N LEU A 166 -7.31 -2.74 22.46
CA LEU A 166 -8.25 -3.34 21.52
C LEU A 166 -8.84 -4.56 22.23
N GLY A 167 -10.06 -4.41 22.78
CA GLY A 167 -10.85 -5.57 23.18
C GLY A 167 -11.10 -6.46 21.97
N ASP A 168 -11.23 -7.77 22.21
CA ASP A 168 -11.54 -8.80 21.20
C ASP A 168 -12.82 -8.47 20.40
N ASP A 169 -13.70 -7.64 20.95
CA ASP A 169 -14.90 -7.13 20.30
C ASP A 169 -14.84 -5.60 20.15
N ARG A 170 -14.62 -5.16 18.89
CA ARG A 170 -14.96 -3.86 18.28
C ARG A 170 -14.36 -2.58 18.89
N ASP A 171 -13.73 -1.76 18.03
CA ASP A 171 -13.67 -0.28 17.93
C ASP A 171 -13.89 0.64 19.18
N GLU A 172 -13.86 0.13 20.40
CA GLU A 172 -14.10 0.86 21.63
C GLU A 172 -12.78 1.43 22.13
N ILE A 173 -12.56 2.70 21.81
CA ILE A 173 -11.51 3.49 22.45
C ILE A 173 -12.06 4.01 23.78
N GLU A 174 -11.49 3.52 24.88
CA GLU A 174 -11.72 4.02 26.26
C GLU A 174 -11.01 5.36 26.52
N ALA A 175 -10.04 5.74 25.69
CA ALA A 175 -9.30 6.99 25.85
C ALA A 175 -10.15 8.21 25.45
N GLU A 176 -10.30 9.16 26.38
CA GLU A 176 -10.95 10.46 26.15
C GLU A 176 -10.05 11.42 25.34
N TRP A 177 -8.75 11.18 25.30
CA TRP A 177 -7.78 12.03 24.60
C TRP A 177 -6.86 11.21 23.69
N GLY A 178 -6.44 11.84 22.58
CA GLY A 178 -5.55 11.29 21.55
C GLY A 178 -6.14 10.15 20.72
N ASN A 179 -5.35 9.61 19.79
CA ASN A 179 -5.84 8.73 18.74
C ASN A 179 -5.10 7.38 18.75
N VAL A 180 -5.84 6.30 18.49
CA VAL A 180 -5.28 4.94 18.39
C VAL A 180 -4.95 4.66 16.93
N VAL A 181 -3.72 4.23 16.66
CA VAL A 181 -3.28 3.91 15.29
C VAL A 181 -3.39 2.42 15.05
N ARG A 182 -4.05 2.03 13.96
CA ARG A 182 -4.12 0.63 13.51
C ARG A 182 -3.10 0.38 12.44
N TRP A 183 -1.94 -0.11 12.88
CA TRP A 183 -0.95 -0.72 12.02
C TRP A 183 -1.46 -2.06 11.49
N GLY A 184 -1.19 -2.35 10.23
CA GLY A 184 -1.62 -3.56 9.54
C GLY A 184 -0.60 -4.00 8.51
N ARG A 185 -0.60 -5.30 8.21
CA ARG A 185 0.27 -5.94 7.22
C ARG A 185 0.34 -5.17 5.88
N ARG A 186 -0.81 -4.66 5.42
CA ARG A 186 -0.94 -3.88 4.18
C ARG A 186 -0.13 -2.58 4.16
N ASP A 187 0.28 -2.07 5.31
CA ASP A 187 1.07 -0.84 5.38
C ASP A 187 2.49 -1.12 4.87
N VAL A 188 3.04 -2.26 5.31
CA VAL A 188 4.36 -2.73 4.93
C VAL A 188 4.37 -3.20 3.47
N GLU A 189 3.34 -3.94 3.06
CA GLU A 189 3.15 -4.35 1.65
C GLU A 189 3.03 -3.15 0.72
N ALA A 190 2.20 -2.16 1.06
CA ALA A 190 2.04 -0.96 0.22
C ALA A 190 3.33 -0.14 0.10
N ALA A 191 4.12 -0.04 1.18
CA ALA A 191 5.45 0.53 1.12
C ALA A 191 6.36 -0.29 0.19
N ALA A 192 6.31 -1.63 0.27
CA ALA A 192 7.09 -2.57 -0.54
C ALA A 192 6.68 -2.64 -2.03
N GLU A 193 5.44 -2.30 -2.38
CA GLU A 193 5.01 -2.20 -3.77
C GLU A 193 5.48 -0.88 -4.42
N ASN A 194 5.63 0.20 -3.65
CA ASN A 194 5.85 1.57 -4.17
C ASN A 194 7.29 2.10 -4.06
N ASN A 195 8.27 1.24 -3.90
CA ASN A 195 9.69 1.56 -3.64
C ASN A 195 9.99 2.40 -2.37
N HIS A 196 9.24 2.15 -1.29
CA HIS A 196 9.31 2.92 -0.03
C HIS A 196 9.45 2.06 1.24
N PHE A 197 9.92 0.81 1.18
CA PHE A 197 10.09 -0.02 2.39
C PHE A 197 11.20 0.47 3.33
N ASP A 198 12.14 1.28 2.82
CA ASP A 198 13.19 1.94 3.60
C ASP A 198 12.64 2.73 4.80
N ILE A 199 11.38 3.19 4.73
CA ILE A 199 10.70 3.86 5.84
C ILE A 199 10.49 2.96 7.06
N PHE A 200 10.38 1.65 6.87
CA PHE A 200 10.21 0.66 7.94
C PHE A 200 11.56 0.12 8.46
N CYS A 201 12.62 0.14 7.66
CA CYS A 201 13.96 -0.28 8.09
C CYS A 201 14.68 0.75 8.98
N GLN A 202 14.13 1.95 9.16
CA GLN A 202 14.76 2.99 9.96
C GLN A 202 14.50 2.78 11.46
N ASP A 203 15.56 2.45 12.19
CA ASP A 203 15.53 2.22 13.63
C ASP A 203 15.16 3.49 14.44
N ASP A 204 15.45 4.68 13.91
CA ASP A 204 15.34 5.96 14.63
C ASP A 204 13.91 6.29 15.11
N ALA A 205 12.88 5.66 14.54
CA ALA A 205 11.48 5.97 14.83
C ALA A 205 10.72 4.86 15.60
N GLY A 206 11.35 3.71 15.87
CA GLY A 206 10.66 2.56 16.46
C GLY A 206 9.57 1.96 15.56
N ILE A 207 9.61 2.26 14.25
CA ILE A 207 8.71 1.71 13.24
C ILE A 207 9.19 0.31 12.80
N GLY A 208 10.49 0.00 12.91
CA GLY A 208 11.08 -1.30 12.57
C GLY A 208 10.43 -2.51 13.25
N ASP A 209 10.22 -2.43 14.57
CA ASP A 209 9.51 -3.47 15.34
C ASP A 209 8.09 -3.72 14.82
N THR A 210 7.48 -2.69 14.22
CA THR A 210 6.13 -2.78 13.64
C THR A 210 6.16 -3.64 12.37
N ALA A 211 7.19 -3.53 11.53
CA ALA A 211 7.33 -4.38 10.35
C ALA A 211 7.50 -5.85 10.73
N GLU A 212 8.35 -6.15 11.72
CA GLU A 212 8.53 -7.53 12.21
C GLU A 212 7.24 -8.10 12.82
N SER A 213 6.53 -7.32 13.64
CA SER A 213 5.28 -7.75 14.26
C SER A 213 4.14 -7.96 13.26
N LEU A 214 4.09 -7.19 12.18
CA LEU A 214 3.00 -7.25 11.20
C LEU A 214 3.19 -8.36 10.17
N LEU A 215 4.43 -8.75 9.91
CA LEU A 215 4.77 -9.77 8.92
C LEU A 215 4.77 -11.18 9.54
N SER A 216 3.62 -11.63 10.00
CA SER A 216 3.42 -13.02 10.46
C SER A 216 3.64 -14.05 9.34
N GLU A 217 3.39 -13.66 8.09
CA GLU A 217 3.58 -14.51 6.90
C GLU A 217 4.51 -13.83 5.88
N ARG A 218 5.82 -13.99 6.09
CA ARG A 218 6.89 -13.44 5.23
C ARG A 218 6.81 -13.87 3.75
N ARG A 219 6.05 -14.92 3.45
CA ARG A 219 5.86 -15.48 2.10
C ARG A 219 5.19 -14.52 1.12
N PHE A 220 4.03 -13.97 1.46
CA PHE A 220 3.35 -13.07 0.50
C PHE A 220 4.11 -11.76 0.32
N PHE A 221 4.74 -11.27 1.40
CA PHE A 221 5.55 -10.06 1.36
C PHE A 221 6.75 -10.15 0.39
N MET A 222 7.35 -11.34 0.24
CA MET A 222 8.42 -11.57 -0.74
C MET A 222 7.95 -11.28 -2.17
N ALA A 223 6.74 -11.72 -2.53
CA ALA A 223 6.20 -11.49 -3.87
C ALA A 223 5.95 -10.00 -4.12
N ASP A 224 5.38 -9.30 -3.13
CA ASP A 224 5.09 -7.87 -3.24
C ASP A 224 6.38 -7.04 -3.35
N ALA A 225 7.41 -7.38 -2.57
CA ALA A 225 8.73 -6.76 -2.66
C ALA A 225 9.42 -7.02 -4.01
N ILE A 226 9.24 -8.20 -4.60
CA ILE A 226 9.70 -8.51 -5.96
C ILE A 226 8.95 -7.67 -6.99
N ILE A 227 7.62 -7.59 -6.89
CA ILE A 227 6.76 -6.82 -7.79
C ILE A 227 7.15 -5.33 -7.76
N GLY A 228 7.36 -4.78 -6.56
CA GLY A 228 7.85 -3.40 -6.37
C GLY A 228 9.33 -3.19 -6.71
N GLY A 229 10.09 -4.27 -6.94
CA GLY A 229 11.51 -4.23 -7.29
C GLY A 229 12.42 -3.73 -6.19
N GLN A 230 12.07 -4.00 -4.93
CA GLN A 230 12.74 -3.42 -3.76
C GLN A 230 13.81 -4.31 -3.17
N LEU A 231 15.06 -4.15 -3.61
CA LEU A 231 16.19 -4.90 -3.05
C LEU A 231 16.31 -4.74 -1.52
N VAL A 232 16.04 -3.56 -0.97
CA VAL A 232 16.09 -3.30 0.49
C VAL A 232 15.09 -4.19 1.25
N ALA A 233 13.86 -4.34 0.74
CA ALA A 233 12.84 -5.19 1.37
C ALA A 233 13.21 -6.68 1.28
N LEU A 234 13.82 -7.07 0.16
CA LEU A 234 14.27 -8.45 -0.07
C LEU A 234 15.47 -8.81 0.82
N GLU A 235 16.44 -7.90 0.96
CA GLU A 235 17.58 -8.04 1.88
C GLU A 235 17.10 -8.14 3.34
N TRP A 236 16.20 -7.24 3.75
CA TRP A 236 15.62 -7.28 5.10
C TRP A 236 14.91 -8.60 5.39
N LEU A 237 14.15 -9.14 4.43
CA LEU A 237 13.51 -10.46 4.57
C LEU A 237 14.53 -11.57 4.85
N LEU A 238 15.64 -11.59 4.10
CA LEU A 238 16.71 -12.57 4.28
C LEU A 238 17.38 -12.44 5.63
N ASP A 239 17.75 -11.22 6.03
CA ASP A 239 18.38 -10.94 7.31
C ASP A 239 17.50 -11.37 8.49
N ASN A 240 16.19 -11.29 8.33
CA ASN A 240 15.23 -11.72 9.34
C ASN A 240 14.98 -13.23 9.35
N GLY A 241 15.62 -14.01 8.46
CA GLY A 241 15.50 -15.48 8.41
C GLY A 241 14.33 -15.97 7.57
N TYR A 242 14.02 -15.27 6.47
CA TYR A 242 13.11 -15.79 5.46
C TYR A 242 13.63 -17.11 4.86
N ASP A 243 12.77 -18.13 4.83
CA ASP A 243 13.04 -19.42 4.18
C ASP A 243 11.97 -19.71 3.12
N ALA A 244 12.40 -19.71 1.86
CA ALA A 244 11.57 -20.13 0.74
C ALA A 244 11.49 -21.66 0.72
N GLY A 245 10.52 -22.22 1.44
CA GLY A 245 10.15 -23.62 1.27
C GLY A 245 9.78 -23.94 -0.19
N ASP A 246 9.87 -25.21 -0.59
CA ASP A 246 9.85 -25.60 -2.02
C ASP A 246 8.62 -25.12 -2.82
N ASN A 247 7.42 -25.18 -2.23
CA ASN A 247 6.19 -24.73 -2.90
C ASN A 247 6.16 -23.22 -3.15
N HIS A 248 6.91 -22.44 -2.39
CA HIS A 248 6.91 -20.99 -2.47
C HIS A 248 7.97 -20.45 -3.43
N ARG A 249 9.05 -21.21 -3.69
CA ARG A 249 10.09 -20.85 -4.68
C ARG A 249 9.50 -20.64 -6.07
N ASN A 250 8.59 -21.49 -6.51
CA ASN A 250 7.95 -21.33 -7.83
C ASN A 250 7.13 -20.03 -7.90
N TRP A 251 6.43 -19.67 -6.84
CA TRP A 251 5.68 -18.41 -6.77
C TRP A 251 6.60 -17.19 -6.85
N VAL A 252 7.71 -17.21 -6.10
CA VAL A 252 8.76 -16.17 -6.12
C VAL A 252 9.34 -16.00 -7.53
N ILE A 253 9.61 -17.10 -8.22
CA ILE A 253 10.07 -17.08 -9.62
C ILE A 253 9.01 -16.45 -10.53
N LEU A 254 7.75 -16.87 -10.42
CA LEU A 254 6.66 -16.33 -11.24
C LEU A 254 6.52 -14.82 -11.05
N ALA A 255 6.57 -14.33 -9.81
CA ALA A 255 6.55 -12.91 -9.52
C ALA A 255 7.74 -12.16 -10.16
N ALA A 256 8.96 -12.72 -10.07
CA ALA A 256 10.15 -12.11 -10.66
C ALA A 256 10.14 -12.13 -12.20
N LEU A 257 9.59 -13.19 -12.80
CA LEU A 257 9.41 -13.26 -14.25
C LEU A 257 8.40 -12.22 -14.72
N GLN A 258 7.31 -12.00 -13.98
CA GLN A 258 6.29 -11.00 -14.31
C GLN A 258 6.83 -9.57 -14.34
N THR A 259 7.81 -9.23 -13.50
CA THR A 259 8.40 -7.88 -13.49
C THR A 259 9.38 -7.63 -14.63
N ASN A 260 9.87 -8.68 -15.29
CA ASN A 260 10.91 -8.61 -16.33
C ASN A 260 12.20 -7.92 -15.87
N ARG A 261 12.51 -8.04 -14.57
CA ARG A 261 13.65 -7.42 -13.89
C ARG A 261 14.74 -8.46 -13.67
N LEU A 262 15.68 -8.53 -14.62
CA LEU A 262 16.81 -9.47 -14.57
C LEU A 262 17.67 -9.28 -13.31
N ASP A 263 17.76 -8.04 -12.81
CA ASP A 263 18.45 -7.69 -11.56
C ASP A 263 17.88 -8.43 -10.34
N ILE A 264 16.57 -8.64 -10.28
CA ILE A 264 15.95 -9.39 -9.18
C ILE A 264 16.21 -10.89 -9.33
N LEU A 265 16.20 -11.41 -10.56
CA LEU A 265 16.51 -12.81 -10.82
C LEU A 265 17.98 -13.12 -10.48
N ASP A 266 18.90 -12.24 -10.85
CA ASP A 266 20.31 -12.32 -10.48
C ASP A 266 20.47 -12.31 -8.96
N TRP A 267 19.80 -11.38 -8.27
CA TRP A 267 19.82 -11.28 -6.81
C TRP A 267 19.27 -12.55 -6.14
N LEU A 268 18.15 -13.12 -6.60
CA LEU A 268 17.56 -14.36 -6.08
C LEU A 268 18.50 -15.55 -6.17
N ILE A 269 19.32 -15.58 -7.22
CA ILE A 269 20.35 -16.61 -7.43
C ILE A 269 21.55 -16.39 -6.52
N GLU A 270 22.08 -15.16 -6.48
CA GLU A 270 23.25 -14.82 -5.68
C GLU A 270 23.01 -15.07 -4.18
N THR A 271 21.81 -14.74 -3.71
CA THR A 271 21.35 -14.96 -2.34
C THR A 271 20.91 -16.39 -2.06
N LYS A 272 20.88 -17.26 -3.08
CA LYS A 272 20.49 -18.69 -2.99
C LYS A 272 19.06 -18.92 -2.53
N VAL A 273 18.17 -17.94 -2.71
CA VAL A 273 16.73 -18.12 -2.49
C VAL A 273 16.14 -19.09 -3.51
N VAL A 274 16.64 -19.02 -4.75
CA VAL A 274 16.17 -19.83 -5.87
C VAL A 274 17.35 -20.33 -6.72
N GLU A 275 17.19 -21.53 -7.26
CA GLU A 275 18.12 -22.14 -8.21
C GLU A 275 17.90 -21.62 -9.64
N ALA A 276 19.00 -21.31 -10.34
CA ALA A 276 18.98 -20.82 -11.72
C ALA A 276 18.24 -21.77 -12.68
N GLY A 277 18.42 -23.08 -12.51
CA GLY A 277 17.75 -24.07 -13.34
C GLY A 277 16.23 -24.04 -13.18
N ARG A 278 15.75 -23.82 -11.95
CA ARG A 278 14.32 -23.74 -11.67
C ARG A 278 13.69 -22.49 -12.30
N ILE A 279 14.40 -21.37 -12.33
CA ILE A 279 13.98 -20.15 -13.05
C ILE A 279 13.80 -20.45 -14.54
N LEU A 280 14.75 -21.14 -15.15
CA LEU A 280 14.70 -21.48 -16.58
C LEU A 280 13.51 -22.38 -16.92
N ASN A 281 13.24 -23.42 -16.10
CA ASN A 281 12.08 -24.29 -16.28
C ASN A 281 10.76 -23.51 -16.20
N VAL A 282 10.57 -22.72 -15.16
CA VAL A 282 9.33 -21.96 -14.95
C VAL A 282 9.16 -20.90 -16.05
N ALA A 283 10.24 -20.23 -16.47
CA ALA A 283 10.18 -19.28 -17.59
C ALA A 283 9.75 -19.95 -18.90
N ALA A 284 10.23 -21.17 -19.16
CA ALA A 284 9.84 -21.95 -20.33
C ALA A 284 8.39 -22.45 -20.24
N GLU A 285 7.95 -22.91 -19.07
CA GLU A 285 6.56 -23.33 -18.81
C GLU A 285 5.55 -22.19 -18.99
N GLU A 286 5.89 -20.97 -18.53
CA GLU A 286 5.07 -19.77 -18.69
C GLU A 286 5.14 -19.15 -20.11
N GLY A 287 5.96 -19.70 -21.01
CA GLY A 287 6.13 -19.20 -22.37
C GLY A 287 6.90 -17.89 -22.47
N ARG A 288 7.67 -17.51 -21.44
CA ARG A 288 8.57 -16.34 -21.42
C ARG A 288 9.91 -16.68 -22.06
N LEU A 289 9.85 -16.97 -23.37
CA LEU A 289 10.99 -17.43 -24.17
C LEU A 289 12.11 -16.38 -24.29
N ASP A 290 11.77 -15.10 -24.17
CA ASP A 290 12.70 -13.97 -24.14
C ASP A 290 13.62 -14.05 -22.92
N VAL A 291 13.03 -14.10 -21.72
CA VAL A 291 13.78 -14.20 -20.47
C VAL A 291 14.55 -15.51 -20.40
N ALA A 292 13.94 -16.62 -20.83
CA ALA A 292 14.61 -17.93 -20.86
C ALA A 292 15.86 -17.93 -21.75
N LYS A 293 15.81 -17.27 -22.92
CA LYS A 293 16.96 -17.14 -23.83
C LYS A 293 18.06 -16.23 -23.26
N ASP A 294 17.68 -15.09 -22.69
CA ASP A 294 18.63 -14.17 -22.07
C ASP A 294 19.33 -14.82 -20.88
N PHE A 295 18.58 -15.54 -20.04
CA PHE A 295 19.14 -16.30 -18.93
C PHE A 295 20.08 -17.41 -19.41
N TYR A 296 19.64 -18.17 -20.42
CA TYR A 296 20.50 -19.18 -21.04
C TYR A 296 21.82 -18.57 -21.49
N ALA A 297 21.81 -17.48 -22.25
CA ALA A 297 23.02 -16.81 -22.74
C ALA A 297 23.91 -16.27 -21.60
N CYS A 298 23.32 -15.64 -20.59
CA CYS A 298 24.05 -15.06 -19.45
C CYS A 298 24.74 -16.13 -18.58
N TYR A 299 24.09 -17.28 -18.36
CA TYR A 299 24.65 -18.35 -17.54
C TYR A 299 25.45 -19.39 -18.33
N TRP A 300 25.29 -19.46 -19.66
CA TRP A 300 26.01 -20.39 -20.54
C TRP A 300 27.53 -20.34 -20.36
N HIS A 301 28.12 -19.15 -20.37
CA HIS A 301 29.57 -19.02 -20.17
C HIS A 301 30.03 -19.45 -18.77
N LYS A 302 29.19 -19.27 -17.74
CA LYS A 302 29.46 -19.76 -16.38
C LYS A 302 29.37 -21.28 -16.29
N ILE A 303 28.43 -21.90 -17.02
CA ILE A 303 28.29 -23.35 -17.19
C ILE A 303 29.52 -23.93 -17.92
N CYS A 304 29.96 -23.31 -19.01
CA CYS A 304 31.12 -23.79 -19.78
C CYS A 304 32.46 -23.62 -19.06
N ALA A 305 32.58 -22.70 -18.10
CA ALA A 305 33.83 -22.38 -17.41
C ALA A 305 34.19 -23.32 -16.23
N GLN A 306 33.23 -24.10 -15.71
CA GLN A 306 33.45 -25.06 -14.64
C GLN A 306 33.15 -26.47 -15.17
N HIS A 307 34.20 -27.20 -15.51
CA HIS A 307 34.14 -28.44 -16.29
C HIS A 307 33.46 -29.64 -15.62
N ASP A 308 33.08 -29.55 -14.34
CA ASP A 308 32.41 -30.63 -13.61
C ASP A 308 31.30 -30.06 -12.74
N TYR A 309 30.05 -30.36 -13.11
CA TYR A 309 28.95 -30.39 -12.16
C TYR A 309 28.53 -31.85 -11.99
N PRO A 310 28.50 -32.40 -10.76
CA PRO A 310 28.17 -33.79 -10.56
C PRO A 310 26.69 -34.01 -10.91
N LEU A 311 26.48 -34.71 -12.02
CA LEU A 311 25.22 -35.29 -12.42
C LEU A 311 25.12 -36.69 -11.82
N GLU A 312 24.76 -36.84 -10.55
CA GLU A 312 24.15 -38.10 -10.10
C GLU A 312 23.04 -37.85 -9.07
N PRO A 313 21.88 -38.51 -9.22
CA PRO A 313 20.85 -38.54 -8.20
C PRO A 313 21.09 -39.67 -7.19
N GLN A 314 20.63 -39.42 -5.96
CA GLN A 314 20.47 -40.36 -4.82
C GLN A 314 21.67 -40.45 -3.87
N GLU A 315 21.63 -39.74 -2.75
CA GLU A 315 21.10 -40.24 -1.46
C GLU A 315 21.19 -39.15 -0.38
N LEU A 316 20.06 -38.93 0.29
CA LEU A 316 19.91 -38.60 1.72
C LEU A 316 21.15 -38.06 2.48
N TRP A 317 21.05 -36.78 2.87
CA TRP A 317 21.71 -36.13 4.01
C TRP A 317 23.25 -36.15 4.06
N VAL A 318 23.92 -35.14 3.50
CA VAL A 318 25.15 -34.61 4.13
C VAL A 318 25.20 -33.08 3.96
N SER A 319 25.51 -32.45 5.07
CA SER A 319 25.67 -31.02 5.29
C SER A 319 26.88 -30.42 4.57
N GLN A 320 26.66 -29.18 4.12
CA GLN A 320 27.65 -28.17 3.74
C GLN A 320 28.44 -28.39 2.44
N ARG A 321 28.23 -27.39 1.56
CA ARG A 321 29.00 -27.01 0.36
C ARG A 321 28.59 -27.74 -0.91
N GLU A 322 27.63 -27.19 -1.62
CA GLU A 322 27.48 -27.42 -3.06
C GLU A 322 26.74 -26.25 -3.72
N THR A 323 27.09 -26.03 -4.96
CA THR A 323 27.13 -24.78 -5.72
C THR A 323 25.82 -24.52 -6.48
N LEU A 324 25.73 -23.41 -7.23
CA LEU A 324 24.59 -22.99 -8.07
C LEU A 324 24.09 -24.01 -9.13
N TRP A 325 22.84 -24.45 -8.98
CA TRP A 325 22.23 -25.60 -9.69
C TRP A 325 21.59 -25.24 -11.04
N ILE A 326 22.07 -25.87 -12.12
CA ILE A 326 21.30 -26.15 -13.33
C ILE A 326 21.58 -27.61 -13.69
N THR A 327 20.62 -28.52 -13.52
CA THR A 327 20.84 -29.94 -13.90
C THR A 327 20.69 -30.13 -15.41
N SER A 328 21.34 -31.15 -15.98
CA SER A 328 21.19 -31.51 -17.41
C SER A 328 19.73 -31.76 -17.77
N ASP A 329 18.97 -32.39 -16.88
CA ASP A 329 17.55 -32.70 -17.10
C ASP A 329 16.67 -31.44 -17.12
N THR A 330 17.05 -30.44 -16.31
CA THR A 330 16.43 -29.11 -16.28
C THR A 330 16.70 -28.38 -17.60
N MET A 331 17.94 -28.46 -18.11
CA MET A 331 18.30 -27.91 -19.41
C MET A 331 17.58 -28.60 -20.56
N ILE A 332 17.51 -29.93 -20.54
CA ILE A 332 16.80 -30.72 -21.56
C ILE A 332 15.32 -30.37 -21.54
N SER A 333 14.71 -30.23 -20.36
CA SER A 333 13.29 -29.85 -20.21
C SER A 333 13.03 -28.44 -20.72
N ALA A 334 13.85 -27.45 -20.35
CA ALA A 334 13.73 -26.09 -20.83
C ALA A 334 13.92 -25.98 -22.35
N VAL A 335 14.92 -26.67 -22.90
CA VAL A 335 15.12 -26.81 -24.36
C VAL A 335 13.90 -27.47 -24.99
N TRP A 336 13.35 -28.54 -24.42
CA TRP A 336 12.15 -29.18 -24.95
C TRP A 336 10.94 -28.23 -24.99
N TYR A 337 10.74 -27.41 -23.96
CA TYR A 337 9.67 -26.39 -23.92
C TYR A 337 9.92 -25.22 -24.88
N LEU A 338 11.15 -24.72 -24.99
CA LEU A 338 11.54 -23.70 -25.97
C LEU A 338 11.28 -24.19 -27.41
N TYR A 339 11.55 -25.47 -27.68
CA TYR A 339 11.38 -26.14 -28.98
C TYR A 339 9.94 -26.60 -29.28
N ALA A 340 9.07 -26.66 -28.26
CA ALA A 340 7.65 -26.98 -28.42
C ALA A 340 6.80 -25.78 -28.87
N SER A 341 7.36 -24.57 -28.89
CA SER A 341 6.71 -23.39 -29.44
C SER A 341 6.56 -23.51 -30.97
N LYS A 342 5.36 -23.16 -31.44
CA LYS A 342 4.77 -23.44 -32.76
C LYS A 342 5.64 -23.16 -33.99
N GLU A 343 6.63 -22.27 -33.87
CA GLU A 343 7.57 -21.89 -34.94
C GLU A 343 8.48 -23.05 -35.38
N ILE A 344 8.72 -24.04 -34.51
CA ILE A 344 9.55 -25.22 -34.83
C ILE A 344 8.71 -26.42 -35.31
N ARG A 345 7.37 -26.35 -35.25
CA ARG A 345 6.54 -27.37 -35.95
C ARG A 345 6.67 -27.25 -37.46
N ASP A 346 6.90 -26.02 -37.94
CA ASP A 346 7.15 -25.73 -39.35
C ASP A 346 8.60 -26.05 -39.76
N MET A 347 9.58 -25.97 -38.85
CA MET A 347 10.96 -26.42 -39.10
C MET A 347 11.12 -27.95 -39.03
N ARG A 348 10.39 -28.64 -38.14
CA ARG A 348 10.43 -30.10 -37.98
C ARG A 348 9.90 -30.85 -39.21
N ASN A 349 8.96 -30.29 -39.97
CA ASN A 349 8.54 -30.87 -41.24
C ASN A 349 9.61 -30.77 -42.34
N ALA A 350 10.71 -30.04 -42.11
CA ALA A 350 11.83 -29.92 -43.04
C ALA A 350 13.00 -30.88 -42.73
N VAL A 351 13.03 -31.54 -41.56
CA VAL A 351 14.16 -32.37 -41.09
C VAL A 351 13.65 -33.74 -40.63
N ASP A 352 13.00 -34.47 -41.53
CA ASP A 352 12.39 -35.78 -41.25
C ASP A 352 13.33 -36.97 -41.50
N ASP A 353 14.66 -36.80 -41.35
CA ASP A 353 15.64 -37.88 -41.48
C ASP A 353 16.81 -37.72 -40.49
N SER A 354 16.61 -38.08 -39.20
CA SER A 354 17.63 -38.76 -38.35
C SER A 354 17.25 -38.74 -36.85
N PRO A 355 17.42 -39.85 -36.10
CA PRO A 355 16.99 -39.97 -34.72
C PRO A 355 18.00 -39.39 -33.72
N THR A 356 17.57 -38.40 -32.95
CA THR A 356 17.96 -38.06 -31.56
C THR A 356 19.44 -37.85 -31.16
N GLU A 357 20.45 -38.24 -31.94
CA GLU A 357 21.86 -37.97 -31.62
C GLU A 357 22.34 -36.58 -32.06
N ASN A 358 21.51 -35.82 -32.81
CA ASN A 358 21.99 -34.68 -33.58
C ASN A 358 21.50 -33.31 -33.11
N ILE A 359 20.79 -33.18 -31.99
CA ILE A 359 20.34 -31.85 -31.51
C ILE A 359 21.53 -31.02 -30.99
N TYR A 360 22.49 -31.67 -30.32
CA TYR A 360 23.68 -31.02 -29.78
C TYR A 360 24.62 -30.52 -30.89
N ASP A 361 24.88 -31.37 -31.89
CA ASP A 361 25.73 -31.02 -33.04
C ASP A 361 25.03 -30.03 -33.99
N TRP A 362 23.71 -30.15 -34.18
CA TRP A 362 22.93 -29.20 -34.98
C TRP A 362 22.89 -27.80 -34.35
N LEU A 363 22.76 -27.69 -33.03
CA LEU A 363 22.84 -26.43 -32.28
C LEU A 363 24.21 -25.74 -32.45
N VAL A 364 25.29 -26.51 -32.44
CA VAL A 364 26.67 -26.02 -32.63
C VAL A 364 26.94 -25.62 -34.09
N GLU A 365 26.37 -26.35 -35.06
CA GLU A 365 26.58 -26.06 -36.50
C GLU A 365 25.72 -24.91 -37.03
N HIS A 366 24.49 -24.73 -36.54
CA HIS A 366 23.51 -23.80 -37.12
C HIS A 366 23.34 -22.48 -36.35
N HIS A 367 23.89 -22.39 -35.15
CA HIS A 367 23.97 -21.14 -34.40
C HIS A 367 25.39 -20.92 -33.90
N SER A 368 26.17 -20.19 -34.71
CA SER A 368 27.30 -19.43 -34.17
C SER A 368 26.74 -18.41 -33.19
N PHE A 369 27.00 -18.61 -31.90
CA PHE A 369 26.93 -17.56 -30.89
C PHE A 369 28.11 -16.60 -31.05
#